data_AF-A0A952FDP8-F1
#
_entry.id   AF-A0A952FDP8-F1
#
_cell.length_a   1.000
_cell.length_b   1.000
_cell.length_c   1.000
_cell.angle_alpha   90.00
_cell.angle_beta   90.00
_cell.angle_gamma   90.00
#
_symmetry.space_group_name_H-M   'P 1'
#
loop_
_entity.id
_entity.type
_entity.pdbx_description
1 polymer ?
#
loop_
_entity_poly.entity_id
_entity_poly.type
_entity_poly.pdbx_seq_one_letter_code
_entity_poly.pdbx_strand_id
1 'polypeptide(L)'
;MKKSLNLATALPVDAANALLIGRVWVEGTGPVLAMVKPEGVFDLSSVAATASQLLELPGVAKAVRAAAPSLPRLAGTAEVLANSAAGAQDPKLPWLLAPCDLQ
;
A
#
# COMPACT_ATOMS: atom_id res chain seq x y z
N MET A 1 -5.55 16.53 -12.83
CA MET A 1 -4.94 15.23 -12.49
C MET A 1 -5.92 14.05 -12.39
N LYS A 2 -7.25 14.23 -12.47
CA LYS A 2 -8.26 13.14 -12.35
C LYS A 2 -8.22 12.02 -13.42
N LYS A 3 -7.32 12.08 -14.42
CA LYS A 3 -7.44 11.28 -15.66
C LYS A 3 -6.40 10.17 -15.87
N SER A 4 -5.53 9.82 -14.89
CA SER A 4 -4.43 8.90 -15.23
C SER A 4 -3.91 7.96 -14.12
N LEU A 5 -4.67 7.65 -13.08
CA LEU A 5 -4.29 6.56 -12.15
C LEU A 5 -5.01 5.28 -12.55
N ASN A 6 -4.51 4.61 -13.60
CA ASN A 6 -4.91 3.24 -13.94
C ASN A 6 -3.79 2.26 -13.57
N LEU A 7 -4.14 0.99 -13.34
CA LEU A 7 -3.20 -0.02 -12.87
C LEU A 7 -1.99 -0.20 -13.79
N ALA A 8 -2.22 -0.21 -15.12
CA ALA A 8 -1.17 -0.46 -16.10
C ALA A 8 -0.09 0.62 -16.13
N THR A 9 -0.44 1.87 -15.78
CA THR A 9 0.53 2.97 -15.67
C THR A 9 1.08 3.17 -14.26
N ALA A 10 0.37 2.69 -13.23
CA ALA A 10 0.74 2.91 -11.84
C ALA A 10 1.62 1.79 -11.26
N LEU A 11 1.48 0.57 -11.77
CA LEU A 11 2.26 -0.58 -11.32
C LEU A 11 3.41 -0.89 -12.29
N PRO A 12 4.54 -1.43 -11.79
CA PRO A 12 5.62 -1.88 -12.67
C PRO A 12 5.17 -3.07 -13.53
N VAL A 13 5.83 -3.26 -14.66
CA VAL A 13 5.51 -4.31 -15.64
C VAL A 13 5.56 -5.74 -15.05
N ASP A 14 6.34 -5.94 -14.00
CA ASP A 14 6.55 -7.20 -13.29
C ASP A 14 5.81 -7.25 -11.94
N ALA A 15 4.78 -6.42 -11.74
CA ALA A 15 4.05 -6.30 -10.46
C ALA A 15 3.51 -7.61 -9.89
N ALA A 16 3.27 -8.62 -10.72
CA ALA A 16 2.86 -9.96 -10.27
C ALA A 16 3.97 -10.69 -9.46
N ASN A 17 5.24 -10.36 -9.70
CA ASN A 17 6.41 -10.96 -9.05
C ASN A 17 7.12 -10.02 -8.06
N ALA A 18 6.90 -8.70 -8.23
CA ALA A 18 7.47 -7.66 -7.41
C ALA A 18 6.93 -7.69 -5.97
N LEU A 19 7.73 -7.18 -5.04
CA LEU A 19 7.30 -6.90 -3.67
C LEU A 19 7.16 -5.40 -3.53
N LEU A 20 5.91 -4.92 -3.57
CA LEU A 20 5.60 -3.49 -3.50
C LEU A 20 5.12 -3.16 -2.10
N ILE A 21 5.75 -2.16 -1.48
CA ILE A 21 5.34 -1.60 -0.20
C ILE A 21 4.94 -0.14 -0.39
N GLY A 22 4.02 0.34 0.44
CA GLY A 22 3.56 1.73 0.44
C GLY A 22 2.90 2.09 1.75
N ARG A 23 2.30 3.28 1.80
CA ARG A 23 1.46 3.72 2.91
C ARG A 23 0.10 4.10 2.37
N VAL A 24 -0.95 3.77 3.12
CA VAL A 24 -2.31 4.24 2.86
C VAL A 24 -2.87 4.92 4.09
N TRP A 25 -3.70 5.93 3.89
CA TRP A 25 -4.59 6.40 4.95
C TRP A 25 -5.80 5.48 5.03
N VAL A 26 -6.17 5.07 6.23
CA VAL A 26 -7.40 4.34 6.53
C VAL A 26 -8.18 5.13 7.58
N GLU A 27 -9.40 5.52 7.27
CA GLU A 27 -10.21 6.33 8.19
C GLU A 27 -10.45 5.59 9.52
N GLY A 28 -10.27 6.29 10.63
CA GLY A 28 -10.33 5.71 11.99
C GLY A 28 -9.06 4.98 12.45
N THR A 29 -8.14 4.62 11.55
CA THR A 29 -6.83 4.02 11.89
C THR A 29 -5.67 5.00 11.67
N GLY A 30 -5.76 5.87 10.67
CA GLY A 30 -4.70 6.77 10.25
C GLY A 30 -3.77 6.13 9.21
N PRO A 31 -2.47 6.48 9.18
CA PRO A 31 -1.52 5.94 8.22
C PRO A 31 -1.18 4.48 8.54
N VAL A 32 -1.35 3.61 7.55
CA VAL A 32 -1.11 2.16 7.63
C VAL A 32 -0.02 1.79 6.63
N LEU A 33 0.96 1.02 7.08
CA LEU A 33 1.96 0.41 6.20
C LEU A 33 1.28 -0.71 5.39
N ALA A 34 1.50 -0.73 4.09
CA ALA A 34 0.78 -1.63 3.19
C ALA A 34 1.70 -2.39 2.25
N MET A 35 1.32 -3.63 1.95
CA MET A 35 1.78 -4.38 0.79
C MET A 35 0.80 -4.17 -0.36
N VAL A 36 1.31 -3.92 -1.57
CA VAL A 36 0.50 -3.68 -2.77
C VAL A 36 0.71 -4.81 -3.78
N LYS A 37 -0.40 -5.35 -4.29
CA LYS A 37 -0.44 -6.27 -5.42
C LYS A 37 -1.47 -5.79 -6.45
N PRO A 38 -1.49 -6.30 -7.70
CA PRO A 38 -2.51 -5.93 -8.67
C PRO A 38 -3.96 -6.10 -8.15
N GLU A 39 -4.22 -7.15 -7.39
CA GLU A 39 -5.55 -7.51 -6.87
C GLU A 39 -5.96 -6.78 -5.58
N GLY A 40 -5.01 -6.16 -4.87
CA GLY A 40 -5.32 -5.56 -3.58
C GLY A 40 -4.18 -4.88 -2.85
N VAL A 41 -4.60 -4.08 -1.89
CA VAL A 41 -3.76 -3.45 -0.87
C VAL A 41 -4.02 -4.16 0.45
N PHE A 42 -2.95 -4.54 1.13
CA PHE A 42 -2.99 -5.38 2.33
C PHE A 42 -2.27 -4.69 3.48
N ASP A 43 -2.83 -4.80 4.69
CA ASP A 43 -2.25 -4.24 5.90
C ASP A 43 -0.99 -5.01 6.29
N LEU A 44 0.15 -4.32 6.36
CA LEU A 44 1.47 -4.87 6.68
C LEU A 44 1.86 -4.62 8.15
N SER A 45 0.97 -4.06 8.97
CA SER A 45 1.24 -3.63 10.34
C SER A 45 1.67 -4.77 11.27
N SER A 46 1.32 -6.02 10.94
CA SER A 46 1.78 -7.21 11.68
C SER A 46 3.27 -7.52 11.49
N VAL A 47 3.89 -6.99 10.44
CA VAL A 47 5.34 -7.11 10.18
C VAL A 47 6.08 -5.91 10.76
N ALA A 48 5.58 -4.70 10.55
CA ALA A 48 6.12 -3.46 11.10
C ALA A 48 5.07 -2.34 11.08
N ALA A 49 5.07 -1.46 12.08
CA ALA A 49 4.11 -0.36 12.15
C ALA A 49 4.48 0.81 11.22
N THR A 50 5.76 0.96 10.85
CA THR A 50 6.24 2.04 9.97
C THR A 50 7.18 1.53 8.88
N ALA A 51 7.34 2.33 7.82
CA ALA A 51 8.28 2.02 6.74
C ALA A 51 9.73 1.94 7.26
N SER A 52 10.15 2.84 8.15
CA SER A 52 11.48 2.79 8.75
C SER A 52 11.68 1.51 9.57
N GLN A 53 10.73 1.14 10.42
CA GLN A 53 10.81 -0.13 11.17
C GLN A 53 10.89 -1.34 10.24
N LEU A 54 10.14 -1.34 9.14
CA LEU A 54 10.19 -2.42 8.16
C LEU A 54 11.57 -2.51 7.52
N LEU A 55 12.15 -1.38 7.12
CA LEU A 55 13.42 -1.32 6.40
C LEU A 55 14.64 -1.62 7.30
N GLU A 56 14.51 -1.47 8.61
CA GLU A 56 15.51 -1.89 9.60
C GLU A 56 15.50 -3.41 9.88
N LEU A 57 14.51 -4.16 9.37
CA LEU A 57 14.47 -5.61 9.58
C LEU A 57 15.56 -6.34 8.79
N PRO A 58 16.26 -7.31 9.41
CA PRO A 58 17.13 -8.20 8.67
C PRO A 58 16.29 -9.05 7.71
N GLY A 59 16.54 -8.91 6.40
CA GLY A 59 15.85 -9.69 5.38
C GLY A 59 14.39 -9.29 5.15
N VAL A 60 14.10 -7.98 5.08
CA VAL A 60 12.78 -7.38 4.81
C VAL A 60 11.92 -8.18 3.83
N ALA A 61 12.44 -8.47 2.64
CA ALA A 61 11.70 -9.17 1.60
C ALA A 61 11.23 -10.57 2.03
N LYS A 62 12.04 -11.29 2.82
CA LYS A 62 11.68 -12.60 3.36
C LYS A 62 10.56 -12.48 4.39
N ALA A 63 10.65 -11.50 5.29
CA ALA A 63 9.63 -11.26 6.32
C ALA A 63 8.27 -10.92 5.69
N VAL A 64 8.25 -9.99 4.73
CA VAL A 64 7.00 -9.60 4.04
C VAL A 64 6.42 -10.76 3.24
N ARG A 65 7.24 -11.53 2.50
CA ARG A 65 6.75 -12.70 1.74
C ARG A 65 6.16 -13.79 2.65
N ALA A 66 6.75 -14.01 3.82
CA ALA A 66 6.25 -14.99 4.78
C ALA A 66 4.89 -14.58 5.37
N ALA A 67 4.69 -13.28 5.62
CA ALA A 67 3.44 -12.76 6.17
C ALA A 67 2.33 -12.60 5.11
N ALA A 68 2.69 -12.44 3.83
CA ALA A 68 1.75 -12.14 2.74
C ALA A 68 0.46 -12.98 2.69
N PRO A 69 0.45 -14.31 2.96
CA PRO A 69 -0.77 -15.10 2.93
C PRO A 69 -1.79 -14.77 4.03
N SER A 70 -1.33 -14.16 5.14
CA SER A 70 -2.16 -13.85 6.30
C SER A 70 -2.46 -12.37 6.46
N LEU A 71 -1.96 -11.50 5.57
CA LEU A 71 -2.19 -10.06 5.68
C LEU A 71 -3.67 -9.73 5.41
N PRO A 72 -4.32 -8.94 6.28
CA PRO A 72 -5.68 -8.48 6.04
C PRO A 72 -5.76 -7.65 4.75
N ARG A 73 -6.73 -7.93 3.89
CA ARG A 73 -7.01 -7.11 2.71
C ARG A 73 -7.77 -5.86 3.13
N LEU A 74 -7.26 -4.68 2.76
CA LEU A 74 -7.88 -3.40 3.02
C LEU A 74 -8.86 -3.01 1.90
N ALA A 75 -8.42 -3.09 0.64
CA ALA A 75 -9.23 -2.73 -0.53
C ALA A 75 -8.58 -3.24 -1.83
N GLY A 76 -9.28 -3.10 -2.97
CA GLY A 76 -8.71 -3.32 -4.29
C GLY A 76 -7.74 -2.20 -4.70
N THR A 77 -6.63 -2.53 -5.35
CA THR A 77 -5.62 -1.55 -5.75
C THR A 77 -6.17 -0.51 -6.73
N ALA A 78 -7.05 -0.92 -7.64
CA ALA A 78 -7.73 0.02 -8.54
C ALA A 78 -8.62 1.03 -7.78
N GLU A 79 -9.30 0.58 -6.73
CA GLU A 79 -10.17 1.41 -5.89
C GLU A 79 -9.33 2.43 -5.10
N VAL A 80 -8.25 1.97 -4.48
CA VAL A 80 -7.31 2.82 -3.73
C VAL A 80 -6.66 3.86 -4.65
N LEU A 81 -6.21 3.46 -5.84
CA LEU A 81 -5.63 4.38 -6.84
C LEU A 81 -6.64 5.45 -7.26
N ALA A 82 -7.88 5.05 -7.55
CA ALA A 82 -8.95 5.97 -7.91
C ALA A 82 -9.27 6.97 -6.78
N ASN A 83 -9.21 6.50 -5.53
CA ASN A 83 -9.45 7.31 -4.34
C ASN A 83 -8.25 8.19 -3.93
N SER A 84 -7.08 8.04 -4.57
CA SER A 84 -5.86 8.79 -4.24
C SER A 84 -5.77 10.17 -4.88
N ALA A 85 -6.75 10.56 -5.71
CA ALA A 85 -6.80 11.89 -6.27
C ALA A 85 -7.20 12.94 -5.21
N ALA A 86 -6.36 13.97 -5.03
CA ALA A 86 -6.59 15.00 -4.03
C ALA A 86 -7.92 15.76 -4.22
N GLY A 87 -8.63 16.01 -3.12
CA GLY A 87 -9.81 16.88 -3.05
C GLY A 87 -11.14 16.20 -3.36
N ALA A 88 -11.17 14.86 -3.42
CA ALA A 88 -12.38 14.08 -3.69
C ALA A 88 -12.34 12.67 -3.07
N GLN A 89 -11.56 12.47 -2.00
CA GLN A 89 -11.43 11.15 -1.36
C GLN A 89 -12.74 10.76 -0.64
N ASP A 90 -13.21 9.54 -0.89
CA ASP A 90 -14.23 8.87 -0.08
C ASP A 90 -13.55 8.31 1.18
N PRO A 91 -13.95 8.73 2.40
CA PRO A 91 -13.38 8.23 3.65
C PRO A 91 -13.62 6.73 3.89
N LYS A 92 -14.54 6.10 3.14
CA LYS A 92 -14.79 4.65 3.23
C LYS A 92 -13.73 3.82 2.52
N LEU A 93 -12.90 4.44 1.68
CA LEU A 93 -11.85 3.77 0.93
C LEU A 93 -10.48 4.28 1.37
N PRO A 94 -9.46 3.41 1.44
CA PRO A 94 -8.10 3.88 1.65
C PRO A 94 -7.62 4.74 0.47
N TRP A 95 -6.63 5.60 0.73
CA TRP A 95 -5.89 6.31 -0.33
C TRP A 95 -4.39 6.30 -0.07
N LEU A 96 -3.60 6.36 -1.13
CA LEU A 96 -2.14 6.34 -1.05
C LEU A 96 -1.61 7.62 -0.41
N LEU A 97 -0.60 7.44 0.44
CA LEU A 97 0.24 8.49 0.98
C LEU A 97 1.61 8.46 0.32
N ALA A 98 2.42 9.49 0.53
CA ALA A 98 3.84 9.42 0.19
C ALA A 98 4.46 8.17 0.85
N PRO A 99 5.24 7.34 0.13
CA PRO A 99 5.71 6.05 0.64
C PRO A 99 6.68 6.20 1.82
N CYS A 100 7.52 7.23 1.80
CA CYS A 100 8.35 7.67 2.91
C CYS A 100 7.97 9.10 3.26
N ASP A 101 7.96 9.43 4.55
CA ASP A 101 7.74 10.80 4.99
C ASP A 101 9.00 11.66 4.83
N LEU A 102 8.85 12.96 4.94
CA LEU A 102 9.96 13.85 5.25
C LEU A 102 10.28 13.67 6.75
N GLN A 103 11.09 12.67 7.07
CA GLN A 103 11.69 12.56 8.40
C GLN A 103 12.69 13.70 8.63
#